data_AF-A0A838KLJ5-F1
#
_entry.id   AF-A0A838KLJ5-F1
#
_cell.length_a   1.000
_cell.length_b   1.000
_cell.length_c   1.000
_cell.angle_alpha   90.00
_cell.angle_beta   90.00
_cell.angle_gamma   90.00
#
_symmetry.space_group_name_H-M   'P 1'
#
loop_
_entity.id
_entity.type
_entity.pdbx_description
1 polymer ?
#
loop_
_entity_poly.entity_id
_entity_poly.type
_entity_poly.pdbx_seq_one_letter_code
_entity_poly.pdbx_strand_id
1 'polypeptide(L)'
;MSSYDGSSGLVVVDELGRPWRPELYSDTFARFAASASVPVIRLHDCRHTALSVMVDRGVPISVVSAWAGHADPAFTLRQYVHATPEGIASAGAVLGSVSEL
;
A
#
# COMPACT_ATOMS: atom_id res chain seq x y z
N MET A 1 -16.45 13.70 -14.78
CA MET A 1 -16.41 14.47 -13.51
C MET A 1 -17.35 13.75 -12.57
N SER A 2 -16.86 13.17 -11.46
CA SER A 2 -17.70 12.38 -10.55
C SER A 2 -18.69 13.29 -9.85
N SER A 3 -19.99 13.11 -10.10
CA SER A 3 -21.05 13.80 -9.37
C SER A 3 -21.41 12.99 -8.14
N TYR A 4 -21.28 13.58 -6.94
CA TYR A 4 -21.76 12.94 -5.72
C TYR A 4 -23.29 12.76 -5.78
N ASP A 5 -23.77 11.52 -5.58
CA ASP A 5 -25.20 11.24 -5.41
C ASP A 5 -25.51 11.08 -3.92
N GLY A 6 -26.10 12.13 -3.33
CA GLY A 6 -26.48 12.14 -1.92
C GLY A 6 -27.58 11.14 -1.54
N SER A 7 -28.28 10.54 -2.53
CA SER A 7 -29.36 9.59 -2.28
C SER A 7 -28.86 8.14 -2.16
N SER A 8 -27.82 7.76 -2.90
CA SER A 8 -27.20 6.42 -2.81
C SER A 8 -26.06 6.33 -1.80
N GLY A 9 -25.50 7.47 -1.37
CA GLY A 9 -24.33 7.52 -0.49
C GLY A 9 -23.01 7.16 -1.18
N LEU A 10 -23.01 7.08 -2.52
CA LEU A 10 -21.83 6.77 -3.32
C LEU A 10 -21.04 8.05 -3.67
N VAL A 11 -19.70 7.95 -3.63
CA VAL A 11 -18.79 9.05 -3.94
C VAL A 11 -18.36 9.05 -5.42
N VAL A 12 -18.26 7.86 -6.03
CA VAL A 12 -17.80 7.68 -7.41
C VAL A 12 -18.86 6.98 -8.25
N VAL A 13 -19.53 7.75 -9.11
CA VAL A 13 -20.63 7.29 -9.97
C VAL A 13 -20.53 7.87 -11.38
N ASP A 14 -21.24 7.27 -12.32
CA ASP A 14 -21.40 7.78 -13.68
C ASP A 14 -22.43 8.92 -13.74
N GLU A 15 -22.67 9.46 -14.95
CA GLU A 15 -23.62 10.57 -15.15
C GLU A 15 -25.07 10.19 -14.80
N LEU A 16 -25.37 8.90 -14.65
CA LEU A 16 -26.68 8.38 -14.25
C LEU A 16 -26.72 7.99 -12.76
N GLY A 17 -25.69 8.30 -11.98
CA GLY A 17 -25.61 7.99 -10.55
C GLY A 17 -25.28 6.53 -10.25
N ARG A 18 -24.86 5.73 -11.24
CA ARG A 18 -24.54 4.31 -11.04
C ARG A 18 -23.08 4.13 -10.66
N PRO A 19 -22.73 3.13 -9.82
CA PRO A 19 -21.33 2.86 -9.52
C PRO A 19 -20.58 2.43 -10.79
N TRP A 20 -19.33 2.87 -10.89
CA TRP A 20 -18.44 2.40 -11.95
C TRP A 20 -18.11 0.91 -11.75
N ARG A 21 -17.93 0.19 -12.87
CA ARG A 21 -17.44 -1.19 -12.83
C ARG A 21 -16.00 -1.22 -12.34
N PRO A 22 -15.62 -2.14 -11.42
CA PRO A 22 -14.27 -2.21 -10.88
C PRO A 22 -13.17 -2.32 -11.95
N GLU A 23 -13.43 -3.06 -13.02
CA GLU A 23 -12.47 -3.28 -14.11
C GLU A 23 -12.04 -1.97 -14.76
N LEU A 24 -12.95 -1.00 -14.83
CA LEU A 24 -12.70 0.27 -15.52
C LEU A 24 -11.57 1.07 -14.85
N TYR A 25 -11.42 0.98 -13.53
CA TYR A 25 -10.30 1.64 -12.83
C TYR A 25 -8.96 1.07 -13.28
N SER A 26 -8.85 -0.26 -13.39
CA SER A 26 -7.63 -0.94 -13.83
C SER A 26 -7.32 -0.62 -15.30
N ASP A 27 -8.32 -0.66 -16.17
CA ASP A 27 -8.17 -0.36 -17.59
C ASP A 27 -7.76 1.10 -17.83
N THR A 28 -8.41 2.02 -17.10
CA THR A 28 -8.10 3.45 -17.18
C THR A 28 -6.70 3.76 -16.65
N PHE A 29 -6.30 3.12 -15.55
CA PHE A 29 -4.95 3.24 -15.02
C PHE A 29 -3.90 2.76 -16.03
N ALA A 30 -4.08 1.57 -16.61
CA ALA A 30 -3.16 1.03 -17.61
C ALA A 30 -3.04 1.95 -18.83
N ARG A 31 -4.16 2.52 -19.30
CA ARG A 31 -4.17 3.51 -20.39
C ARG A 31 -3.40 4.77 -20.01
N PHE A 32 -3.57 5.29 -18.81
CA PHE A 32 -2.83 6.48 -18.36
C PHE A 32 -1.34 6.21 -18.23
N ALA A 33 -0.93 5.07 -17.65
CA ALA A 33 0.48 4.68 -17.56
C ALA A 33 1.13 4.58 -18.95
N ALA A 34 0.44 3.94 -19.91
CA ALA A 34 0.90 3.86 -21.29
C ALA A 34 1.02 5.25 -21.93
N SER A 35 0.03 6.13 -21.75
CA SER A 35 0.06 7.50 -22.30
C SER A 35 1.18 8.36 -21.71
N ALA A 36 1.55 8.11 -20.45
CA ALA A 36 2.65 8.79 -19.77
C ALA A 36 4.03 8.20 -20.12
N SER A 37 4.10 7.17 -20.97
CA SER A 37 5.34 6.47 -21.36
C SER A 37 6.13 5.92 -20.16
N VAL A 38 5.42 5.48 -19.11
CA VAL A 38 6.01 4.78 -17.97
C VAL A 38 5.71 3.28 -18.05
N PRO A 39 6.49 2.42 -17.36
CA PRO A 39 6.15 1.00 -17.27
C PRO A 39 4.71 0.79 -16.79
N VAL A 40 3.97 -0.05 -17.51
CA VAL A 40 2.59 -0.39 -17.14
C VAL A 40 2.62 -1.46 -16.06
N ILE A 41 2.22 -1.08 -14.85
CA ILE A 41 2.03 -1.96 -13.69
C ILE A 41 0.52 -2.15 -13.43
N ARG A 42 0.15 -3.02 -12.50
CA ARG A 42 -1.25 -3.15 -12.07
C ARG A 42 -1.61 -1.99 -11.15
N LEU A 43 -2.87 -1.55 -11.15
CA LEU A 43 -3.34 -0.52 -10.22
C LEU A 43 -3.07 -0.89 -8.75
N HIS A 44 -3.19 -2.18 -8.40
CA HIS A 44 -2.92 -2.66 -7.04
C HIS A 44 -1.44 -2.51 -6.63
N ASP A 45 -0.52 -2.43 -7.59
CA ASP A 45 0.91 -2.26 -7.29
C ASP A 45 1.17 -0.88 -6.67
N CYS A 46 0.34 0.14 -6.95
CA CYS A 46 0.39 1.43 -6.25
C CYS A 46 0.17 1.28 -4.74
N ARG A 47 -0.76 0.39 -4.35
CA ARG A 47 -1.00 0.09 -2.93
C ARG A 47 0.19 -0.63 -2.32
N HIS A 48 0.81 -1.58 -3.03
CA HIS A 48 2.04 -2.21 -2.56
C HIS A 48 3.15 -1.18 -2.36
N THR A 49 3.37 -0.29 -3.32
CA THR A 49 4.37 0.78 -3.21
C THR A 49 4.13 1.68 -2.01
N ALA A 50 2.88 2.11 -1.78
CA ALA A 50 2.54 2.95 -0.63
C ALA A 50 2.89 2.26 0.70
N LEU A 51 2.54 0.97 0.85
CA LEU A 51 2.83 0.21 2.06
C LEU A 51 4.34 -0.05 2.23
N SER A 52 5.06 -0.38 1.16
CA SER A 52 6.51 -0.52 1.19
C SER A 52 7.20 0.78 1.63
N VAL A 53 6.77 1.94 1.10
CA VAL A 53 7.31 3.25 1.50
C VAL A 53 7.05 3.55 2.98
N MET A 54 5.87 3.21 3.50
CA MET A 54 5.59 3.40 4.94
C MET A 54 6.53 2.55 5.81
N VAL A 55 6.75 1.29 5.43
CA VAL A 55 7.66 0.40 6.16
C VAL A 55 9.11 0.89 6.09
N ASP A 56 9.56 1.30 4.90
CA ASP A 56 10.90 1.87 4.70
C ASP A 56 11.13 3.14 5.55
N ARG A 57 10.08 3.95 5.76
CA ARG A 57 10.11 5.12 6.65
C ARG A 57 9.92 4.79 8.13
N GLY A 58 9.96 3.52 8.51
CA GLY A 58 9.92 3.07 9.90
C GLY A 58 8.54 3.15 10.55
N VAL A 59 7.45 3.24 9.76
CA VAL A 59 6.10 3.19 10.32
C VAL A 59 5.87 1.79 10.92
N PRO A 60 5.38 1.67 12.17
CA PRO A 60 5.17 0.37 12.80
C PRO A 60 4.23 -0.53 11.99
N ILE A 61 4.56 -1.82 11.88
CA ILE A 61 3.80 -2.76 11.05
C ILE A 61 2.34 -2.91 11.48
N SER A 62 2.05 -2.81 12.78
CA SER A 62 0.68 -2.77 13.29
C SER A 62 -0.11 -1.60 12.72
N VAL A 63 0.53 -0.42 12.59
CA VAL A 63 -0.08 0.79 12.02
C VAL A 63 -0.24 0.65 10.51
N VAL A 64 0.80 0.20 9.79
CA VAL A 64 0.72 -0.05 8.34
C VAL A 64 -0.38 -1.07 8.03
N SER A 65 -0.52 -2.12 8.84
CA SER A 65 -1.54 -3.15 8.68
C SER A 65 -2.96 -2.60 8.93
N ALA A 66 -3.13 -1.78 9.97
CA ALA A 66 -4.40 -1.14 10.26
C ALA A 66 -4.79 -0.15 9.16
N TRP A 67 -3.83 0.65 8.68
CA TRP A 67 -4.00 1.54 7.53
C TRP A 67 -4.43 0.79 6.27
N ALA A 68 -3.80 -0.35 6.01
CA ALA A 68 -4.14 -1.22 4.90
C ALA A 68 -5.54 -1.88 5.09
N GLY A 69 -6.05 -1.99 6.32
CA GLY A 69 -7.25 -2.78 6.59
C GLY A 69 -7.03 -4.29 6.46
N HIS A 70 -5.81 -4.77 6.69
CA HIS A 70 -5.52 -6.20 6.71
C HIS A 70 -6.04 -6.80 8.02
N ALA A 71 -6.84 -7.86 7.91
CA ALA A 71 -7.36 -8.60 9.07
C ALA A 71 -6.24 -9.35 9.83
N ASP A 72 -5.18 -9.75 9.13
CA ASP A 72 -4.01 -10.42 9.70
C ASP A 72 -2.75 -9.55 9.51
N PRO A 73 -2.19 -8.95 10.58
CA PRO A 73 -0.94 -8.20 10.52
C PRO A 73 0.27 -9.02 10.07
N ALA A 74 0.23 -10.34 10.24
CA ALA A 74 1.32 -11.21 9.76
C ALA A 74 1.42 -11.19 8.23
N PHE A 75 0.32 -10.93 7.51
CA PHE A 75 0.39 -10.71 6.06
C PHE A 75 1.23 -9.47 5.71
N THR A 76 0.99 -8.35 6.39
CA THR A 76 1.76 -7.10 6.21
C THR A 76 3.23 -7.33 6.52
N LEU A 77 3.53 -8.00 7.64
CA LEU A 77 4.90 -8.30 8.04
C LEU A 77 5.63 -9.12 6.95
N ARG A 78 5.02 -10.23 6.51
CA ARG A 78 5.62 -11.11 5.49
C ARG A 78 5.86 -10.41 4.16
N GLN A 79 4.96 -9.52 3.77
CA GLN A 79 4.99 -8.89 2.44
C GLN A 79 5.96 -7.72 2.34
N TYR A 80 6.16 -6.97 3.44
CA TYR A 80 6.85 -5.68 3.39
C TYR A 80 8.08 -5.56 4.30
N VAL A 81 8.30 -6.50 5.22
CA VAL A 81 9.49 -6.49 6.08
C VAL A 81 10.46 -7.58 5.66
N HIS A 82 11.69 -7.17 5.38
CA HIS A 82 12.78 -8.06 5.03
C HIS A 82 13.95 -7.82 5.98
N ALA A 83 14.51 -8.89 6.53
CA ALA A 83 15.73 -8.79 7.31
C ALA A 83 16.89 -8.40 6.39
N THR A 84 17.57 -7.31 6.71
CA THR A 84 18.77 -6.87 5.99
C THR A 84 20.03 -7.29 6.74
N PRO A 85 21.16 -7.55 6.07
CA PRO A 85 22.43 -7.83 6.73
C PRO A 85 22.81 -6.75 7.76
N GLU A 86 22.55 -5.48 7.44
CA GLU A 86 22.80 -4.34 8.33
C GLU A 86 21.88 -4.38 9.55
N GLY A 87 20.60 -4.72 9.36
CA GLY A 87 19.64 -4.87 10.45
C GLY A 87 20.03 -6.00 11.41
N ILE A 88 20.53 -7.11 10.87
CA ILE A 88 21.02 -8.25 11.67
C ILE A 88 22.29 -7.85 12.45
N ALA A 89 23.24 -7.17 11.81
CA ALA A 89 24.46 -6.71 12.47
C ALA A 89 24.16 -5.70 13.60
N SER A 90 23.26 -4.76 13.35
CA SER A 90 22.78 -3.79 14.35
C SER A 90 22.13 -4.48 15.55
N ALA A 91 21.29 -5.48 15.31
CA ALA A 91 20.68 -6.27 16.38
C ALA A 91 21.73 -6.98 17.26
N GLY A 92 22.79 -7.51 16.65
CA GLY A 92 23.91 -8.12 17.38
C GLY A 92 24.66 -7.12 18.27
N ALA A 93 24.91 -5.91 17.77
CA ALA A 93 25.58 -4.85 18.54
C ALA A 93 24.74 -4.40 19.75
N VAL A 94 23.42 -4.26 19.59
CA VAL A 94 22.51 -3.92 20.69
C VAL A 94 22.56 -4.99 21.79
N LEU A 95 22.52 -6.28 21.43
CA LEU A 95 22.62 -7.36 22.41
C LEU A 95 23.99 -7.36 23.12
N GLY A 96 25.07 -7.13 22.38
CA GLY A 96 26.42 -7.05 22.93
C GLY A 96 26.56 -5.97 24.01
N SER A 97 25.92 -4.80 23.82
CA SER A 97 25.97 -3.69 24.77
C SER A 97 25.40 -4.00 26.16
N VAL A 98 24.52 -5.00 26.28
CA VAL A 98 23.95 -5.43 27.56
C VAL A 98 24.94 -6.24 28.39
N SER A 99 25.95 -6.85 27.75
CA SER A 99 26.94 -7.70 28.42
C SER A 99 28.10 -6.91 29.04
N GLU A 100 28.16 -5.59 28.81
CA GLU A 100 29.17 -4.68 29.36
C GLU A 100 28.67 -3.90 30.60
N LEU A 101 27.47 -4.24 31.12
CA LEU A 101 26.89 -3.74 32.37
C LEU A 101 27.03 -4.77 33.50
#